data_AF-A0A100JTK4-F1
#
_entry.id   AF-A0A100JTK4-F1
#
_cell.length_a   1.000
_cell.length_b   1.000
_cell.length_c   1.000
_cell.angle_alpha   90.00
_cell.angle_beta   90.00
_cell.angle_gamma   90.00
#
_symmetry.space_group_name_H-M   'P 1'
#
loop_
_entity.id
_entity.type
_entity.pdbx_description
1 polymer ?
#
loop_
_entity_poly.entity_id
_entity_poly.type
_entity_poly.pdbx_seq_one_letter_code
_entity_poly.pdbx_strand_id
1 'polypeptide(L)'
;MDDEYGPEVFSYTRAEAFEDGTFIEVPPAATSAAGIEMPLIITAGARREFVAGNDGGEAGRLGTVLSAVARAVEASPTDEICFVVPAGELPSGQEPTGADRLIAITEPGDSGEPVMTLMLPDEM
;
A
#
# COMPACT_ATOMS: atom_id res chain seq x y z
N MET A 1 15.05 -43.27 3.74
CA MET A 1 15.02 -43.43 5.20
C MET A 1 16.10 -42.49 5.69
N ASP A 2 15.80 -41.24 6.03
CA ASP A 2 14.53 -40.68 6.47
C ASP A 2 14.42 -39.23 5.99
N ASP A 3 13.19 -38.90 5.65
CA ASP A 3 12.49 -37.63 5.55
C ASP A 3 13.24 -36.38 6.03
N GLU A 4 13.40 -35.35 5.19
CA GLU A 4 12.36 -34.48 4.61
C GLU A 4 12.31 -33.18 5.41
N TYR A 5 12.09 -32.11 4.68
CA TYR A 5 12.31 -30.72 5.04
C TYR A 5 11.81 -30.37 6.46
N GLY A 6 12.62 -29.57 7.19
CA GLY A 6 12.21 -28.94 8.44
C GLY A 6 10.92 -28.12 8.28
N PRO A 7 10.26 -27.76 9.40
CA PRO A 7 8.85 -27.35 9.43
C PRO A 7 8.55 -26.32 8.34
N GLU A 8 7.52 -26.58 7.54
CA GLU A 8 7.00 -25.68 6.52
C GLU A 8 7.00 -24.25 7.08
N VAL A 9 7.90 -23.42 6.54
CA VAL A 9 7.85 -21.98 6.78
C VAL A 9 6.54 -21.55 6.14
N PHE A 10 5.52 -21.32 6.96
CA PHE A 10 4.21 -20.90 6.50
C PHE A 10 4.41 -19.62 5.67
N SER A 11 4.32 -19.78 4.35
CA SER A 11 4.49 -18.68 3.41
C SER A 11 3.15 -17.96 3.34
N TYR A 12 3.00 -16.90 4.12
CA TYR A 12 1.83 -16.04 4.03
C TYR A 12 1.77 -15.41 2.65
N THR A 13 0.83 -15.86 1.84
CA THR A 13 0.65 -15.45 0.45
C THR A 13 -0.16 -14.17 0.37
N ARG A 14 0.02 -13.42 -0.72
CA ARG A 14 -0.76 -12.20 -0.97
C ARG A 14 -2.25 -12.51 -1.13
N ALA A 15 -2.60 -13.70 -1.67
CA ALA A 15 -3.97 -14.18 -1.71
C ALA A 15 -4.60 -14.30 -0.32
N GLU A 16 -3.88 -14.88 0.65
CA GLU A 16 -4.35 -14.97 2.05
C GLU A 16 -4.54 -13.59 2.68
N ALA A 17 -3.65 -12.63 2.37
CA ALA A 17 -3.78 -11.25 2.84
C ALA A 17 -5.00 -10.50 2.26
N PHE A 18 -5.44 -10.85 1.06
CA PHE A 18 -6.71 -10.36 0.53
C PHE A 18 -7.91 -11.07 1.17
N GLU A 19 -7.81 -12.38 1.44
CA GLU A 19 -8.89 -13.15 2.07
C GLU A 19 -9.17 -12.72 3.51
N ASP A 20 -8.13 -12.37 4.29
CA ASP A 20 -8.29 -11.89 5.66
C ASP A 20 -8.55 -10.38 5.77
N GLY A 21 -8.50 -9.67 4.64
CA GLY A 21 -8.77 -8.23 4.54
C GLY A 21 -7.61 -7.33 4.98
N THR A 22 -6.42 -7.88 5.21
CA THR A 22 -5.19 -7.11 5.44
C THR A 22 -4.86 -6.25 4.24
N PHE A 23 -4.97 -6.81 3.04
CA PHE A 23 -4.78 -6.12 1.77
C PHE A 23 -6.10 -5.74 1.12
N ILE A 24 -6.15 -4.52 0.62
CA ILE A 24 -7.30 -3.95 -0.07
C ILE A 24 -6.82 -3.47 -1.43
N GLU A 25 -7.46 -3.97 -2.48
CA GLU A 25 -7.13 -3.59 -3.86
C GLU A 25 -7.58 -2.15 -4.10
N VAL A 26 -6.70 -1.34 -4.69
CA VAL A 26 -7.05 0.01 -5.12
C VAL A 26 -7.60 -0.06 -6.54
N PRO A 27 -8.78 0.56 -6.82
CA PRO A 27 -9.38 0.50 -8.14
C PRO A 27 -8.42 1.03 -9.22
N PRO A 28 -8.24 0.30 -10.35
CA PRO A 28 -7.34 0.73 -11.42
C PRO A 28 -7.66 2.11 -11.98
N ALA A 29 -8.95 2.49 -12.01
CA ALA A 29 -9.36 3.82 -12.45
C ALA A 29 -8.80 4.95 -11.55
N ALA A 30 -8.62 4.68 -10.25
CA ALA A 30 -8.05 5.64 -9.31
C ALA A 30 -6.53 5.75 -9.45
N THR A 31 -5.84 4.62 -9.66
CA THR A 31 -4.39 4.60 -9.89
C THR A 31 -4.02 5.28 -11.20
N SER A 32 -4.73 4.97 -12.30
CA SER A 32 -4.53 5.63 -13.60
C SER A 32 -4.80 7.13 -13.55
N ALA A 33 -5.79 7.58 -12.78
CA ALA A 33 -6.05 9.02 -12.60
C ALA A 33 -4.89 9.77 -11.90
N ALA A 34 -4.08 9.05 -11.12
CA ALA A 34 -2.87 9.57 -10.48
C ALA A 34 -1.58 9.32 -11.30
N GLY A 35 -1.68 8.71 -12.49
CA GLY A 35 -0.51 8.37 -13.32
C GLY A 35 0.25 7.12 -12.89
N ILE A 36 -0.36 6.27 -12.05
CA ILE A 36 0.22 4.99 -11.60
C ILE A 36 -0.32 3.87 -12.48
N GLU A 37 0.54 3.31 -13.33
CA GLU A 37 0.19 2.30 -14.35
C GLU A 37 0.40 0.84 -13.89
N MET A 38 0.63 0.62 -12.60
CA MET A 38 0.84 -0.71 -12.02
C MET A 38 -0.22 -1.04 -10.97
N PRO A 39 -0.47 -2.34 -10.69
CA PRO A 39 -1.36 -2.75 -9.62
C PRO A 39 -0.91 -2.15 -8.28
N LEU A 40 -1.88 -1.65 -7.51
CA LEU A 40 -1.62 -1.02 -6.23
C LEU A 40 -2.56 -1.59 -5.16
N ILE A 41 -1.98 -1.88 -4.01
CA ILE A 41 -2.62 -2.42 -2.83
C ILE A 41 -2.44 -1.43 -1.69
N ILE A 42 -3.43 -1.31 -0.81
CA ILE A 42 -3.30 -0.59 0.45
C ILE A 42 -3.65 -1.51 1.61
N THR A 43 -2.91 -1.44 2.72
CA THR A 43 -3.26 -2.18 3.93
C THR A 43 -4.53 -1.61 4.57
N ALA A 44 -5.24 -2.44 5.34
CA ALA A 44 -6.38 -1.98 6.12
C ALA A 44 -6.00 -0.86 7.10
N GLY A 45 -4.81 -0.92 7.71
CA GLY A 45 -4.28 0.11 8.60
C GLY A 45 -4.08 1.43 7.88
N ALA A 46 -3.30 1.43 6.78
CA ALA A 46 -3.05 2.63 5.99
C ALA A 46 -4.34 3.23 5.41
N ARG A 47 -5.29 2.38 4.98
CA ARG A 47 -6.60 2.84 4.51
C ARG A 47 -7.37 3.54 5.63
N ARG A 48 -7.41 2.99 6.84
CA ARG A 48 -8.09 3.62 7.99
C ARG A 48 -7.43 4.93 8.40
N GLU A 49 -6.09 4.96 8.38
CA GLU A 49 -5.30 6.11 8.78
C GLU A 49 -5.45 7.30 7.83
N PHE A 50 -5.51 7.07 6.52
CA PHE A 50 -5.43 8.16 5.53
C PHE A 50 -6.67 8.28 4.64
N VAL A 51 -7.34 7.17 4.30
CA VAL A 51 -8.41 7.15 3.28
C VAL A 51 -9.82 7.15 3.88
N ALA A 52 -10.07 6.29 4.86
CA ALA A 52 -11.36 6.19 5.53
C ALA A 52 -11.59 7.49 6.30
N GLY A 53 -12.62 8.26 5.95
CA GLY A 53 -12.82 9.59 6.50
C GLY A 53 -14.11 10.22 5.99
N ASN A 54 -14.71 11.08 6.81
CA ASN A 54 -16.01 11.68 6.49
C ASN A 54 -15.88 13.02 5.74
N ASP A 55 -14.74 13.72 5.87
CA ASP A 55 -14.55 15.00 5.17
C ASP A 55 -14.08 14.76 3.73
N GLY A 56 -14.86 15.19 2.74
CA GLY A 56 -14.50 15.11 1.32
C GLY A 56 -14.70 13.73 0.66
N GLY A 57 -15.12 12.72 1.43
CA GLY A 57 -15.40 11.36 0.96
C GLY A 57 -14.17 10.50 0.67
N GLU A 58 -14.31 9.19 0.79
CA GLU A 58 -13.19 8.23 0.65
C GLU A 58 -12.52 8.31 -0.73
N ALA A 59 -13.27 8.52 -1.81
CA ALA A 59 -12.71 8.63 -3.16
C ALA A 59 -11.80 9.85 -3.35
N GLY A 60 -12.17 11.01 -2.81
CA GLY A 60 -11.35 12.23 -2.88
C GLY A 60 -10.07 12.12 -2.04
N ARG A 61 -10.18 11.48 -0.88
CA ARG A 61 -9.04 11.19 0.00
C ARG A 61 -8.08 10.21 -0.65
N LEU A 62 -8.60 9.11 -1.19
CA LEU A 62 -7.81 8.14 -1.96
C LEU A 62 -7.07 8.83 -3.11
N GLY A 63 -7.75 9.69 -3.88
CA GLY A 63 -7.11 10.46 -4.95
C GLY A 63 -5.97 11.35 -4.46
N THR A 64 -6.12 11.97 -3.28
CA THR A 64 -5.07 12.80 -2.65
C THR A 64 -3.88 11.94 -2.23
N VAL A 65 -4.11 10.80 -1.58
CA VAL A 65 -3.08 9.83 -1.19
C VAL A 65 -2.31 9.36 -2.43
N LEU A 66 -3.01 8.92 -3.48
CA LEU A 66 -2.39 8.42 -4.71
C LEU A 66 -1.57 9.51 -5.42
N SER A 67 -2.06 10.76 -5.42
CA SER A 67 -1.32 11.88 -6.00
C SER A 67 -0.03 12.18 -5.22
N ALA A 68 -0.06 12.08 -3.89
CA ALA A 68 1.12 12.25 -3.05
C ALA A 68 2.14 11.11 -3.26
N VAL A 69 1.66 9.87 -3.38
CA VAL A 69 2.51 8.71 -3.73
C VAL A 69 3.17 8.88 -5.09
N ALA A 70 2.40 9.22 -6.14
CA ALA A 70 2.93 9.44 -7.48
C ALA A 70 4.06 10.50 -7.48
N ARG A 71 3.85 11.59 -6.74
CA ARG A 71 4.85 12.65 -6.60
C ARG A 71 6.10 12.21 -5.83
N ALA A 72 5.96 11.35 -4.82
CA ALA A 72 7.09 10.76 -4.10
C ALA A 72 7.91 9.81 -4.99
N VAL A 73 7.24 9.02 -5.84
CA VAL A 73 7.88 8.16 -6.84
C VAL A 73 8.66 9.01 -7.86
N GLU A 74 8.04 10.06 -8.42
CA GLU A 74 8.68 10.96 -9.38
C GLU A 74 9.89 11.72 -8.81
N ALA A 75 9.86 12.05 -7.52
CA ALA A 75 10.97 12.74 -6.84
C ALA A 75 12.13 11.80 -6.48
N SER A 76 11.95 10.49 -6.59
CA SER A 76 12.90 9.48 -6.14
C SER A 76 13.81 9.00 -7.29
N PRO A 77 14.98 8.42 -6.97
CA PRO A 77 15.84 7.80 -7.97
C PRO A 77 15.14 6.63 -8.67
N THR A 78 15.52 6.36 -9.93
CA THR A 78 14.87 5.35 -10.78
C THR A 78 14.94 3.91 -10.25
N ASP A 79 15.91 3.60 -9.40
CA ASP A 79 16.12 2.25 -8.83
C ASP A 79 15.55 2.09 -7.41
N GLU A 80 14.85 3.09 -6.89
CA GLU A 80 14.23 3.03 -5.56
C GLU A 80 12.97 2.16 -5.59
N ILE A 81 12.82 1.28 -4.61
CA ILE A 81 11.64 0.42 -4.46
C ILE A 81 10.79 0.82 -3.26
N CYS A 82 11.32 1.61 -2.33
CA CYS A 82 10.64 2.08 -1.14
C CYS A 82 10.54 3.61 -1.12
N PHE A 83 9.31 4.11 -1.16
CA PHE A 83 9.00 5.53 -1.14
C PHE A 83 8.31 5.90 0.17
N VAL A 84 8.65 7.08 0.68
CA VAL A 84 8.10 7.59 1.94
C VAL A 84 7.30 8.85 1.65
N VAL A 85 6.02 8.83 1.99
CA VAL A 85 5.12 9.99 1.85
C VAL A 85 4.86 10.58 3.24
N PRO A 86 5.28 11.83 3.52
CA PRO A 86 5.04 12.47 4.80
C PRO A 86 3.53 12.62 5.11
N ALA A 87 3.13 12.38 6.36
CA ALA A 87 1.73 12.53 6.77
C ALA A 87 1.16 13.94 6.56
N GLY A 88 2.01 14.98 6.54
CA GLY A 88 1.59 16.36 6.24
C GLY A 88 1.10 16.57 4.80
N GLU A 89 1.39 15.66 3.88
CA GLU A 89 0.90 15.67 2.50
C GLU A 89 -0.34 14.77 2.33
N LEU A 90 -0.74 14.06 3.38
CA LEU A 90 -1.82 13.09 3.36
C LEU A 90 -3.05 13.62 4.13
N PRO A 91 -4.26 13.24 3.70
CA PRO A 91 -5.46 13.51 4.49
C PRO A 91 -5.47 12.66 5.78
N SER A 92 -6.03 13.18 6.88
CA SER A 92 -6.17 12.43 8.14
C SER A 92 -7.48 11.65 8.18
N GLY A 93 -7.42 10.35 8.40
CA GLY A 93 -8.55 9.42 8.41
C GLY A 93 -9.37 9.44 9.71
N GLN A 94 -10.26 8.45 9.87
CA GLN A 94 -11.21 8.39 11.00
C GLN A 94 -10.53 8.07 12.34
N GLU A 95 -9.44 7.31 12.31
CA GLU A 95 -8.73 6.87 13.50
C GLU A 95 -7.24 7.16 13.33
N PRO A 96 -6.80 8.38 13.65
CA PRO A 96 -5.39 8.71 13.58
C PRO A 96 -4.62 7.88 14.62
N THR A 97 -3.88 6.90 14.12
CA THR A 97 -2.94 6.05 14.85
C THR A 97 -1.67 6.81 15.24
N GLY A 98 -1.45 7.99 14.63
CA GLY A 98 -0.27 8.81 14.86
C GLY A 98 0.88 8.51 13.90
N ALA A 99 0.59 7.82 12.80
CA ALA A 99 1.56 7.58 11.74
C ALA A 99 2.11 8.92 11.20
N ASP A 100 3.43 9.02 11.15
CA ASP A 100 4.13 10.22 10.67
C ASP A 100 4.34 10.22 9.15
N ARG A 101 4.15 9.06 8.52
CA ARG A 101 4.33 8.83 7.09
C ARG A 101 3.58 7.59 6.61
N LEU A 102 3.41 7.50 5.30
CA LEU A 102 2.98 6.30 4.58
C LEU A 102 4.18 5.73 3.81
N ILE A 103 4.34 4.41 3.84
CA ILE A 103 5.35 3.70 3.06
C ILE A 103 4.68 3.15 1.80
N ALA A 104 5.30 3.35 0.64
CA ALA A 104 4.93 2.71 -0.60
C ALA A 104 6.10 1.84 -1.07
N ILE A 105 5.91 0.53 -1.14
CA ILE A 105 6.94 -0.41 -1.57
C ILE A 105 6.53 -1.13 -2.84
N THR A 106 7.44 -1.23 -3.81
CA THR A 106 7.25 -2.00 -5.03
C THR A 106 7.89 -3.37 -4.87
N GLU A 107 7.07 -4.41 -4.88
CA GLU A 107 7.50 -5.80 -4.72
C GLU A 107 6.90 -6.69 -5.81
N PRO A 108 7.52 -7.84 -6.14
CA PRO A 108 6.95 -8.78 -7.09
C PRO A 108 5.59 -9.35 -6.62
N GLY A 109 4.69 -9.47 -7.58
CA GLY A 109 3.40 -10.13 -7.58
C GLY A 109 3.53 -11.65 -7.42
N ASP A 110 2.40 -12.32 -7.18
CA ASP A 110 2.37 -13.80 -7.19
C ASP A 110 2.76 -14.37 -8.57
N SER A 111 2.53 -13.61 -9.65
CA SER A 111 2.99 -13.98 -11.01
C SER A 111 4.26 -13.23 -11.45
N GLY A 112 4.92 -12.51 -10.54
CA GLY A 112 6.16 -11.77 -10.78
C GLY A 112 5.97 -10.37 -11.41
N GLU A 113 4.74 -9.92 -11.64
CA GLU A 113 4.45 -8.54 -12.01
C GLU A 113 4.77 -7.57 -10.87
N PRO A 114 5.28 -6.35 -11.13
CA PRO A 114 5.54 -5.41 -10.05
C PRO A 114 4.23 -4.88 -9.45
N VAL A 115 4.08 -4.96 -8.13
CA VAL A 115 2.91 -4.50 -7.39
C VAL A 115 3.36 -3.49 -6.33
N MET A 116 2.70 -2.34 -6.27
CA MET A 116 2.96 -1.34 -5.24
C MET A 116 2.06 -1.57 -4.04
N THR A 117 2.63 -1.64 -2.84
CA THR A 117 1.89 -1.82 -1.59
C THR A 117 2.05 -0.59 -0.71
N LEU A 118 0.93 0.01 -0.32
CA LEU A 118 0.87 1.14 0.61
C LEU A 118 0.58 0.63 2.03
N MET A 119 1.45 0.94 2.97
CA MET A 119 1.37 0.46 4.35
C MET A 119 1.88 1.49 5.36
N LEU A 120 1.49 1.35 6.62
CA LEU A 120 2.05 2.11 7.72
C LEU A 120 3.47 1.62 8.05
N PRO A 121 4.34 2.47 8.62
CA PRO A 121 5.68 2.05 9.03
C PRO A 121 5.70 0.91 10.05
N ASP A 122 4.66 0.79 10.88
CA ASP A 122 4.52 -0.27 11.88
C ASP A 122 3.99 -1.60 11.29
N GLU A 123 3.55 -1.59 10.02
CA GLU A 123 3.06 -2.78 9.29
C GLU A 123 4.15 -3.42 8.40
N MET A 124 5.33 -2.80 8.33
CA MET A 124 6.48 -3.20 7.53
C MET A 124 7.40 -4.15 8.32
#